data_AF-A0A3P7JM96-F1
#
_entry.id   AF-A0A3P7JM96-F1
#
_cell.length_a   1.000
_cell.length_b   1.000
_cell.length_c   1.000
_cell.angle_alpha   90.00
_cell.angle_beta   90.00
_cell.angle_gamma   90.00
#
_symmetry.space_group_name_H-M   'P 1'
#
loop_
_entity.id
_entity.type
_entity.pdbx_description
1 polymer ?
#
loop_
_entity_poly.entity_id
_entity_poly.type
_entity_poly.pdbx_seq_one_letter_code
_entity_poly.pdbx_strand_id
1 'polypeptide(L)' 'MQTWNVEYFKPKLVEPVPSDIVISRAHPPKNIEQVAEEVGILPEELDPYGRKKAKVSLDVLKRYNSNTIW' A
#
# COMPACT_ATOMS: atom_id res chain seq x y z
N MET A 1 14.79 13.18 -1.89
CA MET A 1 14.12 11.95 -1.43
C MET A 1 12.65 12.07 -1.79
N GLN A 2 12.08 11.08 -2.47
CA GLN A 2 10.67 11.11 -2.83
C GLN A 2 9.84 10.87 -1.56
N THR A 3 8.86 11.73 -1.30
CA THR A 3 7.98 11.63 -0.15
C THR A 3 6.70 10.88 -0.55
N TRP A 4 6.39 9.78 0.13
CA TRP A 4 5.12 9.09 -0.06
C TRP A 4 3.98 9.89 0.54
N ASN A 5 2.85 9.92 -0.15
CA ASN A 5 1.64 10.64 0.27
C ASN A 5 0.64 9.67 0.89
N VAL A 6 1.05 8.95 1.94
CA VAL A 6 0.24 7.91 2.59
C VAL A 6 -0.72 8.52 3.59
N GLU A 7 -2.01 8.23 3.42
CA GLU A 7 -3.02 8.56 4.43
C GLU A 7 -3.11 7.42 5.47
N TYR A 8 -2.87 7.73 6.74
CA TYR A 8 -2.94 6.74 7.82
C TYR A 8 -4.27 6.83 8.58
N PHE A 9 -4.93 5.69 8.80
CA PHE A 9 -6.09 5.61 9.66
C PHE A 9 -5.67 5.67 11.13
N LYS A 10 -6.18 6.66 11.87
CA LYS A 10 -5.98 6.74 13.31
C LYS A 10 -6.82 5.67 14.03
N PRO A 11 -6.22 4.71 14.74
CA PRO A 11 -6.98 3.69 15.47
C PRO A 11 -7.72 4.32 16.66
N LYS A 12 -8.89 3.76 16.98
CA LYS A 12 -9.64 4.08 18.19
C LYS A 12 -9.28 3.05 19.26
N LEU A 13 -8.95 3.51 20.47
CA LEU A 13 -8.73 2.63 21.61
C LEU A 13 -10.07 2.04 22.05
N VAL A 14 -10.10 0.73 22.31
CA VAL A 14 -11.29 -0.01 22.74
C VAL A 14 -10.90 -0.87 23.95
N GLU A 15 -11.77 -0.90 24.96
CA GLU A 15 -11.60 -1.72 26.16
C GLU A 15 -12.82 -2.63 26.37
N PRO A 16 -12.62 -3.96 26.56
CA PRO A 16 -11.34 -4.67 26.50
C PRO A 16 -10.74 -4.65 25.09
N VAL A 17 -9.41 -4.84 25.00
CA VAL A 17 -8.71 -4.89 23.70
C VAL A 17 -9.24 -6.09 22.90
N PRO A 18 -9.75 -5.87 21.67
CA PRO A 18 -10.25 -6.96 20.83
C PRO A 18 -9.11 -7.83 20.29
N SER A 19 -9.43 -9.05 19.84
CA SER A 19 -8.45 -9.93 19.19
C SER A 19 -8.06 -9.44 17.79
N ASP A 20 -6.90 -9.86 17.30
CA ASP A 20 -6.35 -9.42 16.00
C ASP A 20 -7.31 -9.64 14.82
N ILE A 21 -8.04 -10.77 14.81
CA ILE A 21 -9.01 -11.05 13.75
C ILE A 21 -10.21 -10.10 13.79
N VAL A 22 -10.62 -9.66 14.99
CA VAL A 22 -11.70 -8.67 15.15
C VAL A 22 -11.19 -7.30 14.69
N ILE A 23 -9.97 -6.91 15.05
CA ILE A 23 -9.35 -5.66 14.59
C ILE A 23 -9.25 -5.63 13.06
N SER A 24 -8.73 -6.71 12.45
CA SER A 24 -8.57 -6.82 11.00
C SER A 24 -9.91 -6.72 10.26
N ARG A 25 -10.97 -7.38 10.75
CA ARG A 25 -12.30 -7.33 10.14
C ARG A 25 -13.02 -6.00 10.34
N ALA A 26 -12.73 -5.27 11.41
CA ALA A 26 -13.32 -3.97 11.68
C ALA A 26 -12.65 -2.84 10.88
N HIS A 27 -11.41 -3.02 10.45
CA HIS A 27 -10.70 -2.04 9.64
C HIS A 27 -11.28 -1.97 8.22
N PRO A 28 -11.63 -0.78 7.70
CA PRO A 28 -12.01 -0.62 6.29
C PRO A 28 -10.75 -0.55 5.42
N PRO A 29 -10.37 -1.62 4.68
CA PRO A 29 -9.13 -1.58 3.90
C PRO A 29 -9.28 -0.67 2.68
N LYS A 30 -8.22 0.07 2.34
CA LYS A 30 -8.12 0.83 1.08
C LYS A 30 -8.15 -0.09 -0.13
N ASN A 31 -8.45 0.46 -1.31
CA ASN A 31 -8.22 -0.27 -2.54
C ASN A 31 -6.72 -0.35 -2.82
N ILE A 32 -6.27 -1.46 -3.39
CA ILE A 32 -4.84 -1.67 -3.65
C ILE A 32 -4.28 -0.62 -4.63
N GLU A 33 -5.10 -0.13 -5.55
CA GLU A 33 -4.76 0.94 -6.50
C GLU A 33 -4.47 2.26 -5.77
N GLN A 34 -5.28 2.62 -4.76
CA GLN A 34 -5.03 3.81 -3.94
C GLN A 34 -3.70 3.68 -3.19
N VAL A 35 -3.43 2.51 -2.61
CA VAL A 35 -2.16 2.27 -1.91
C VAL A 35 -0.97 2.39 -2.88
N ALA A 36 -1.10 1.87 -4.10
CA ALA A 36 -0.07 1.96 -5.13
C ALA A 36 0.22 3.42 -5.52
N GLU A 37 -0.83 4.23 -5.71
CA GLU A 37 -0.72 5.66 -6.01
C GLU A 37 0.00 6.43 -4.88
N GLU A 38 -0.37 6.18 -3.62
CA GLU A 38 0.21 6.86 -2.44
C GLU A 38 1.74 6.66 -2.32
N VAL A 39 2.25 5.54 -2.84
CA VAL A 39 3.68 5.20 -2.84
C VAL A 39 4.37 5.38 -4.21
N GLY A 40 3.66 5.89 -5.22
CA GLY A 40 4.22 6.21 -6.53
C GLY A 40 4.48 5.00 -7.44
N ILE A 41 3.66 3.96 -7.33
CA ILE A 41 3.59 2.86 -8.30
C ILE A 41 2.59 3.26 -9.39
N LEU A 42 2.99 3.13 -10.65
CA LEU A 42 2.16 3.50 -11.80
C LEU A 42 1.11 2.41 -12.09
N PRO A 43 -0.05 2.74 -12.67
CA PRO A 43 -1.09 1.76 -13.02
C PRO A 43 -0.58 0.62 -13.90
N GLU A 44 0.29 0.91 -14.87
CA GLU A 44 0.92 -0.07 -15.77
C GLU A 44 1.93 -0.99 -15.07
N GLU A 45 2.39 -0.62 -13.88
CA GLU A 45 3.30 -1.41 -13.04
C GLU A 45 2.55 -2.26 -12.02
N LEU A 46 1.22 -2.20 -11.99
CA LEU A 46 0.36 -2.88 -11.03
C LEU A 46 -0.54 -3.90 -11.72
N ASP A 47 -0.56 -5.14 -11.23
CA ASP A 47 -1.45 -6.22 -11.69
C ASP A 47 -2.41 -6.62 -10.55
N PRO A 48 -3.64 -6.07 -10.48
CA PRO A 48 -4.58 -6.31 -9.38
C PRO A 48 -5.23 -7.70 -9.41
N TYR A 49 -5.33 -8.33 -8.24
CA TYR A 49 -6.05 -9.59 -8.02
C TYR A 49 -7.24 -9.32 -7.09
N GLY A 50 -8.28 -8.71 -7.67
CA GLY A 50 -9.37 -8.11 -6.92
C GLY A 50 -8.96 -6.79 -6.28
N ARG A 51 -9.79 -6.28 -5.36
CA ARG A 51 -9.67 -4.88 -4.88
C ARG A 51 -8.55 -4.63 -3.86
N LYS A 52 -7.98 -5.68 -3.26
CA LYS A 52 -7.20 -5.59 -2.02
C LYS A 52 -5.79 -6.16 -2.10
N LYS A 53 -5.38 -6.70 -3.25
CA LYS A 53 -4.05 -7.26 -3.48
C LYS A 53 -3.68 -7.14 -4.95
N ALA A 54 -2.38 -7.04 -5.22
CA ALA A 54 -1.83 -6.91 -6.55
C ALA A 54 -0.41 -7.48 -6.59
N LYS A 55 0.08 -7.79 -7.79
CA LYS A 55 1.52 -7.94 -8.06
C LYS A 55 2.07 -6.61 -8.57
N VAL A 56 3.36 -6.39 -8.35
CA VAL A 56 4.07 -5.18 -8.79
C VAL A 56 5.14 -5.60 -9.80
N SER A 57 5.21 -4.92 -10.94
CA SER A 57 6.24 -5.14 -11.95
C SER A 57 7.62 -4.75 -11.43
N LEU A 58 8.66 -5.48 -11.86
CA LEU A 58 10.05 -5.09 -11.61
C LEU A 58 10.50 -3.85 -12.39
N ASP A 59 9.69 -3.37 -13.34
CA ASP A 59 9.95 -2.13 -14.07
C ASP A 59 9.98 -0.90 -13.14
N VAL A 60 9.29 -0.98 -12.00
CA VAL A 60 9.40 -0.01 -10.90
C VAL A 60 10.87 0.19 -10.51
N LEU A 61 11.61 -0.91 -10.33
CA LEU A 61 13.02 -0.84 -9.95
C LEU A 61 13.87 -0.23 -11.07
N LYS A 62 13.58 -0.53 -12.35
CA LYS A 62 14.31 0.06 -13.48
C LYS A 62 14.12 1.57 -13.55
N ARG A 63 12.88 2.04 -13.33
CA ARG A 63 12.52 3.45 -13.27
C ARG A 63 13.26 4.19 -12.15
N TYR A 64 13.45 3.55 -11.00
CA TYR A 64 14.18 4.14 -9.87
C TYR A 64 15.71 3.93 -9.93
N ASN A 65 16.19 2.86 -10.56
CA ASN A 65 17.63 2.53 -10.69
C ASN A 65 18.37 3.35 -11.75
N SER A 66 17.73 4.35 -12.36
CA SER A 66 18.42 5.27 -13.29
C SER A 66 19.48 6.16 -12.62
N ASN A 67 19.69 6.04 -11.30
CA ASN A 67 20.63 6.87 -10.56
C ASN A 67 21.54 6.11 -9.57
N THR A 68 21.83 4.82 -9.80
CA THR A 68 22.78 4.09 -8.96
C THR A 68 23.83 3.41 -9.83
N ILE A 69 24.96 4.11 -9.97
CA ILE A 69 26.25 3.52 -10.32
C ILE A 69 26.69 2.78 -9.06
N TRP A 70 26.85 1.45 -9.14
CA TRP A 70 27.47 0.67 -8.06
C TRP A 70 28.92 1.11 -7.88
#